data_AF-A0A958I686-F1
#
_entry.id   AF-A0A958I686-F1
#
_cell.length_a   1.000
_cell.length_b   1.000
_cell.length_c   1.000
_cell.angle_alpha   90.00
_cell.angle_beta   90.00
_cell.angle_gamma   90.00
#
_symmetry.space_group_name_H-M   'P 1'
#
loop_
_entity.id
_entity.type
_entity.pdbx_description
1 polymer ?
#
loop_
_entity_poly.entity_id
_entity_poly.type
_entity_poly.pdbx_seq_one_letter_code
_entity_poly.pdbx_strand_id
1 'polypeptide(L)'
;MTSPAVKIASIRDLGPQLTDNPHQMVGQDGAYSIPLNNGQTLFFFGDTLIGSRVPGESIWYPGGQPVGPKDMSGRGSIRRMVNNCGLLIDNHDARNGLRDFKYILDDDGEIRTLIPLLPDEH
;
A
#
# COMPACT_ATOMS: atom_id res chain seq x y z
N MET A 1 6.54 13.24 38.11
CA MET A 1 5.22 12.89 37.54
C MET A 1 5.48 12.16 36.24
N THR A 2 5.08 10.89 36.14
CA THR A 2 5.16 10.13 34.88
C THR A 2 4.01 10.56 33.99
N SER A 3 4.31 11.03 32.78
CA SER A 3 3.28 11.31 31.78
C SER A 3 2.43 10.06 31.55
N PRO A 4 1.10 10.18 31.37
CA PRO A 4 0.25 9.03 31.09
C PRO A 4 0.73 8.31 29.83
N ALA A 5 0.88 6.98 29.92
CA ALA A 5 1.28 6.16 28.79
C ALA A 5 0.19 6.18 27.71
N VAL A 6 0.55 6.59 26.50
CA VAL A 6 -0.31 6.46 25.32
C VAL A 6 -0.59 4.98 25.11
N LYS A 7 -1.86 4.59 25.11
CA LYS A 7 -2.31 3.23 24.79
C LYS A 7 -3.04 3.26 23.47
N ILE A 8 -2.67 2.35 22.56
CA ILE A 8 -3.45 2.11 21.34
C ILE A 8 -4.78 1.49 21.77
N ALA A 9 -5.89 2.18 21.50
CA ALA A 9 -7.22 1.71 21.88
C ALA A 9 -7.70 0.56 20.99
N SER A 10 -7.48 0.68 19.68
CA SER A 10 -7.79 -0.35 18.69
C SER A 10 -7.01 -0.13 17.39
N ILE A 11 -6.92 -1.18 16.57
CA ILE A 11 -6.36 -1.15 15.23
C ILE A 11 -7.39 -1.81 14.30
N ARG A 12 -7.53 -1.24 13.11
CA ARG A 12 -8.26 -1.84 12.00
C ARG A 12 -7.53 -1.50 10.71
N ASP A 13 -7.70 -2.32 9.68
CA ASP A 13 -7.30 -1.91 8.34
C ASP A 13 -8.07 -0.63 7.94
N LEU A 14 -7.40 0.23 7.17
CA LEU A 14 -7.94 1.52 6.77
C LEU A 14 -9.22 1.33 5.93
N GLY A 15 -9.27 0.31 5.08
CA GLY A 15 -10.43 -0.03 4.27
C GLY A 15 -10.19 -1.27 3.40
N PRO A 16 -11.14 -1.58 2.48
CA PRO A 16 -11.08 -2.76 1.62
C PRO A 16 -9.85 -2.78 0.73
N GLN A 17 -9.22 -1.65 0.42
CA GLN A 17 -7.98 -1.66 -0.35
C GLN A 17 -6.90 -2.56 0.27
N LEU A 18 -6.87 -2.75 1.59
CA LEU A 18 -5.88 -3.60 2.29
C LEU A 18 -6.34 -5.04 2.52
N THR A 19 -7.62 -5.36 2.31
CA THR A 19 -8.20 -6.66 2.69
C THR A 19 -8.96 -7.35 1.55
N ASP A 20 -9.59 -6.56 0.68
CA ASP A 20 -10.46 -6.99 -0.41
C ASP A 20 -10.28 -6.05 -1.61
N ASN A 21 -9.22 -6.30 -2.39
CA ASN A 21 -8.96 -5.60 -3.64
C ASN A 21 -8.62 -6.61 -4.74
N PRO A 22 -9.08 -6.39 -5.99
CA PRO A 22 -8.91 -7.35 -7.07
C PRO A 22 -7.45 -7.48 -7.54
N HIS A 23 -6.58 -6.54 -7.17
CA HIS A 23 -5.20 -6.48 -7.61
C HIS A 23 -4.22 -7.13 -6.63
N GLN A 24 -4.72 -7.81 -5.60
CA GLN A 24 -3.89 -8.52 -4.62
C GLN A 24 -2.82 -7.63 -3.96
N MET A 25 -3.08 -6.32 -3.84
CA MET A 25 -2.24 -5.43 -3.05
C MET A 25 -2.34 -5.84 -1.59
N VAL A 26 -1.20 -6.08 -0.94
CA VAL A 26 -1.12 -6.54 0.45
C VAL A 26 -0.35 -5.60 1.36
N GLY A 27 0.36 -4.62 0.81
CA GLY A 27 1.06 -3.61 1.59
C GLY A 27 1.54 -2.47 0.73
N GLN A 28 1.66 -1.31 1.34
CA GLN A 28 2.14 -0.08 0.73
C GLN A 28 3.01 0.64 1.74
N ASP A 29 4.11 1.22 1.27
CA ASP A 29 4.90 2.18 2.02
C ASP A 29 4.45 3.61 1.71
N GLY A 30 4.50 4.45 2.74
CA GLY A 30 3.99 5.81 2.71
C GLY A 30 2.49 5.88 2.38
N ALA A 31 2.02 7.12 2.23
CA ALA A 31 0.74 7.47 1.62
C ALA A 31 0.68 8.99 1.52
N TYR A 32 0.67 9.52 0.30
CA TYR A 32 0.52 10.95 0.05
C TYR A 32 -0.83 11.19 -0.61
N SER A 33 -1.69 11.99 0.00
CA SER A 33 -2.97 12.41 -0.57
C SER A 33 -2.82 13.76 -1.26
N ILE A 34 -3.16 13.81 -2.55
CA ILE A 34 -2.99 14.97 -3.42
C ILE A 34 -4.37 15.31 -4.00
N PRO A 35 -5.02 16.40 -3.56
CA PRO A 35 -6.31 16.81 -4.12
C PRO A 35 -6.13 17.28 -5.57
N LEU A 36 -7.02 16.82 -6.45
CA LEU A 36 -7.08 17.22 -7.85
C LEU A 36 -8.24 18.21 -8.07
N ASN A 37 -8.11 19.07 -9.07
CA ASN A 37 -9.08 20.14 -9.37
C ASN A 37 -10.46 19.63 -9.85
N ASN A 38 -10.58 18.33 -10.14
CA ASN A 38 -11.81 17.69 -10.60
C ASN A 38 -12.60 17.00 -9.46
N GLY A 39 -12.24 17.25 -8.20
CA GLY A 39 -12.91 16.65 -7.04
C GLY A 39 -12.45 15.21 -6.70
N GLN A 40 -11.39 14.72 -7.36
CA GLN A 40 -10.73 13.47 -7.01
C GLN A 40 -9.50 13.70 -6.13
N THR A 41 -9.08 12.68 -5.40
CA THR A 41 -7.79 12.66 -4.70
C THR A 41 -6.92 11.56 -5.28
N LEU A 42 -5.70 11.92 -5.70
CA LEU A 42 -4.65 10.95 -5.96
C LEU A 42 -4.00 10.56 -4.63
N PHE A 43 -4.01 9.27 -4.32
CA PHE A 43 -3.11 8.69 -3.35
C PHE A 43 -1.90 8.13 -4.08
N PHE A 44 -0.72 8.60 -3.70
CA PHE A 44 0.56 8.10 -4.18
C PHE A 44 1.25 7.32 -3.05
N PHE A 45 1.79 6.15 -3.40
CA PHE A 45 2.48 5.25 -2.47
C PHE A 45 3.87 4.94 -3.01
N GLY A 46 4.79 4.66 -2.09
CA GLY A 46 6.08 4.05 -2.43
C GLY A 46 5.92 2.55 -2.65
N ASP A 47 6.90 1.81 -2.15
CA ASP A 47 6.98 0.36 -2.27
C ASP A 47 5.65 -0.33 -1.99
N THR A 48 5.12 -0.99 -3.01
CA THR A 48 3.81 -1.63 -3.00
C THR A 48 3.97 -3.11 -3.26
N LEU A 49 3.50 -3.91 -2.31
CA LEU A 49 3.61 -5.35 -2.31
C LEU A 49 2.32 -5.98 -2.85
N ILE A 50 2.49 -6.89 -3.80
CA ILE A 50 1.42 -7.61 -4.48
C ILE A 50 1.60 -9.11 -4.22
N GLY A 51 0.57 -9.79 -3.73
CA GLY A 51 0.63 -11.19 -3.35
C GLY A 51 -0.49 -11.60 -2.40
N SER A 52 -0.17 -12.36 -1.36
CA SER A 52 -1.13 -12.73 -0.32
C SER A 52 -0.61 -12.43 1.08
N ARG A 53 -1.51 -12.12 2.02
CA ARG A 53 -1.20 -12.00 3.45
C ARG A 53 -1.34 -13.36 4.13
N VAL A 54 -0.41 -13.68 5.02
CA VAL A 54 -0.58 -14.77 5.98
C VAL A 54 -1.16 -14.16 7.28
N PRO A 55 -2.31 -14.63 7.77
CA PRO A 55 -2.92 -14.08 8.97
C PRO A 55 -1.99 -14.11 10.19
N GLY A 56 -1.84 -12.97 10.87
CA GLY A 56 -0.97 -12.83 12.04
C GLY A 56 0.50 -12.63 11.73
N GLU A 57 0.89 -12.65 10.45
CA GLU A 57 2.27 -12.45 10.01
C GLU A 57 2.46 -11.04 9.45
N SER A 58 3.61 -10.43 9.76
CA SER A 58 3.98 -9.15 9.14
C SER A 58 4.50 -9.38 7.74
N ILE A 59 3.98 -8.64 6.77
CA ILE A 59 4.48 -8.65 5.38
C ILE A 59 5.96 -8.25 5.29
N TRP A 60 6.46 -7.47 6.27
CA TRP A 60 7.85 -7.04 6.37
C TRP A 60 8.75 -8.04 7.11
N TYR A 61 8.16 -9.11 7.67
CA TYR A 61 8.87 -10.18 8.38
C TYR A 61 8.35 -11.56 7.96
N PRO A 62 8.40 -11.91 6.66
CA PRO A 62 7.97 -13.23 6.22
C PRO A 62 8.82 -14.32 6.91
N GLY A 63 8.17 -15.33 7.50
CA GLY A 63 8.80 -16.35 8.34
C GLY A 63 9.42 -15.82 9.63
N GLY A 64 9.03 -14.62 10.08
CA GLY A 64 9.59 -13.96 11.27
C GLY A 64 10.97 -13.32 11.05
N GLN A 65 11.47 -13.27 9.82
CA GLN A 65 12.77 -12.68 9.49
C GLN A 65 12.61 -11.37 8.72
N PRO A 66 13.33 -10.29 9.09
CA PRO A 66 13.26 -9.03 8.37
C PRO A 66 13.80 -9.21 6.94
N VAL A 67 13.04 -8.76 5.96
CA VAL A 67 13.43 -8.83 4.53
C VAL A 67 14.53 -7.83 4.15
N GLY A 68 14.69 -6.75 4.93
CA GLY A 68 15.60 -5.65 4.64
C GLY A 68 15.07 -4.71 3.53
N PRO A 69 15.87 -3.71 3.11
CA PRO A 69 15.45 -2.66 2.16
C PRO A 69 15.52 -3.11 0.69
N LYS A 70 15.42 -4.42 0.43
CA LYS A 70 15.62 -4.97 -0.92
C LYS A 70 14.28 -5.36 -1.52
N ASP A 71 14.23 -5.42 -2.85
CA ASP A 71 13.13 -6.01 -3.60
C ASP A 71 12.65 -7.33 -2.96
N MET A 72 11.35 -7.36 -2.68
CA MET A 72 10.64 -8.45 -2.01
C MET A 72 9.94 -9.38 -3.00
N SER A 73 10.02 -9.11 -4.30
CA SER A 73 9.46 -9.97 -5.35
C SER A 73 9.97 -11.41 -5.19
N GLY A 74 9.05 -12.37 -5.13
CA GLY A 74 9.34 -13.80 -4.96
C GLY A 74 9.73 -14.21 -3.54
N ARG A 75 9.65 -13.32 -2.53
CA ARG A 75 9.91 -13.66 -1.13
C ARG A 75 8.63 -13.93 -0.37
N GLY A 76 8.57 -15.07 0.33
CA GLY A 76 7.38 -15.48 1.07
C GLY A 76 6.17 -15.58 0.14
N SER A 77 5.08 -14.90 0.49
CA SER A 77 3.85 -14.83 -0.30
C SER A 77 3.76 -13.61 -1.23
N ILE A 78 4.85 -12.85 -1.38
CA ILE A 78 4.92 -11.67 -2.25
C ILE A 78 5.26 -12.10 -3.67
N ARG A 79 4.31 -11.94 -4.59
CA ARG A 79 4.48 -12.22 -6.02
C ARG A 79 5.34 -11.15 -6.69
N ARG A 80 5.06 -9.88 -6.40
CA ARG A 80 5.72 -8.73 -7.03
C ARG A 80 5.77 -7.55 -6.08
N MET A 81 6.83 -6.77 -6.15
CA MET A 81 6.96 -5.46 -5.54
C MET A 81 7.08 -4.43 -6.66
N VAL A 82 6.32 -3.34 -6.57
CA VAL A 82 6.51 -2.15 -7.42
C VAL A 82 6.99 -1.00 -6.55
N ASN A 83 7.95 -0.22 -7.03
CA ASN A 83 8.61 0.86 -6.27
C ASN A 83 7.70 2.04 -5.94
N ASN A 84 6.63 2.23 -6.71
CA ASN A 84 5.55 3.15 -6.39
C ASN A 84 4.29 2.77 -7.15
N CYS A 85 3.16 3.26 -6.65
CA CYS A 85 1.90 3.21 -7.38
C CYS A 85 0.99 4.36 -6.97
N GLY A 86 -0.21 4.39 -7.57
CA GLY A 86 -1.26 5.28 -7.09
C GLY A 86 -2.65 4.70 -7.25
N LEU A 87 -3.56 5.24 -6.44
CA LEU A 87 -5.00 5.04 -6.58
C LEU A 87 -5.72 6.38 -6.56
N LEU A 88 -6.86 6.43 -7.22
CA LEU A 88 -7.78 7.56 -7.18
C LEU A 88 -8.95 7.22 -6.25
N ILE A 89 -9.36 8.18 -5.43
CA ILE A 89 -10.68 8.16 -4.80
C ILE A 89 -11.51 9.34 -5.28
N ASP A 90 -12.81 9.11 -5.38
CA ASP A 90 -13.78 10.16 -5.61
C ASP A 90 -14.16 10.81 -4.26
N ASN A 91 -14.56 12.09 -4.28
CA ASN A 91 -15.18 12.81 -3.15
C ASN A 91 -14.28 13.17 -1.95
N HIS A 92 -12.95 13.05 -2.05
CA HIS A 92 -11.98 13.49 -1.03
C HIS A 92 -12.22 12.93 0.39
N ASP A 93 -12.94 11.82 0.52
CA ASP A 93 -13.37 11.28 1.81
C ASP A 93 -12.78 9.89 2.07
N ALA A 94 -11.99 9.79 3.14
CA ALA A 94 -11.40 8.55 3.63
C ALA A 94 -11.85 8.19 5.05
N ARG A 95 -12.86 8.87 5.61
CA ARG A 95 -13.31 8.68 7.02
C ARG A 95 -13.72 7.23 7.31
N ASN A 96 -14.32 6.57 6.32
CA ASN A 96 -14.77 5.18 6.38
C ASN A 96 -13.84 4.22 5.60
N GLY A 97 -12.58 4.64 5.40
CA GLY A 97 -11.64 3.94 4.54
C GLY A 97 -11.76 4.31 3.07
N LEU A 98 -10.82 3.83 2.26
CA LEU A 98 -10.84 3.99 0.82
C LEU A 98 -11.70 2.86 0.24
N ARG A 99 -12.97 3.15 -0.10
CA ARG A 99 -13.93 2.13 -0.55
C ARG A 99 -14.13 2.15 -2.07
N ASP A 100 -14.38 3.32 -2.64
CA ASP A 100 -14.64 3.52 -4.07
C ASP A 100 -13.34 3.91 -4.80
N PHE A 101 -12.25 3.22 -4.49
CA PHE A 101 -10.95 3.53 -5.07
C PHE A 101 -10.74 2.83 -6.40
N LYS A 102 -9.87 3.42 -7.23
CA LYS A 102 -9.41 2.83 -8.49
C LYS A 102 -7.89 2.90 -8.53
N TYR A 103 -7.22 1.75 -8.59
CA TYR A 103 -5.79 1.74 -8.87
C TYR A 103 -5.52 2.26 -10.27
N ILE A 104 -4.37 2.93 -10.43
CA ILE A 104 -3.85 3.25 -11.75
C ILE A 104 -3.16 1.98 -12.27
N LEU A 105 -3.65 1.48 -13.39
CA LEU A 105 -3.23 0.20 -13.96
C LEU A 105 -2.40 0.40 -15.23
N ASP A 106 -1.63 -0.62 -15.59
CA ASP A 106 -0.98 -0.73 -16.88
C ASP A 106 -1.93 -1.34 -17.93
N ASP A 107 -1.45 -1.52 -19.16
CA ASP A 107 -2.24 -2.03 -20.28
C ASP A 107 -2.65 -3.50 -20.09
N ASP A 108 -1.98 -4.23 -19.19
CA ASP A 108 -2.30 -5.61 -18.81
C ASP A 108 -3.28 -5.69 -17.63
N GLY A 109 -3.67 -4.55 -17.04
CA GLY A 109 -4.58 -4.47 -15.90
C GLY A 109 -3.92 -4.71 -14.54
N GLU A 110 -2.59 -4.70 -14.47
CA GLU A 110 -1.83 -4.81 -13.22
C GLU A 110 -1.54 -3.41 -12.64
N ILE A 111 -1.22 -3.34 -11.34
CA ILE A 111 -0.86 -2.06 -10.70
C ILE A 111 0.37 -1.46 -11.38
N ARG A 112 0.25 -0.21 -11.84
CA ARG A 112 1.29 0.48 -12.59
C ARG A 112 2.31 1.17 -11.70
N THR A 113 3.59 1.01 -12.04
CA THR A 113 4.65 1.95 -11.61
C THR A 113 4.46 3.29 -12.27
N LEU A 114 4.24 4.35 -11.49
CA LEU A 114 4.00 5.70 -11.99
C LEU A 114 5.30 6.45 -12.29
N ILE A 115 6.33 6.22 -11.49
CA ILE A 115 7.66 6.81 -11.62
C ILE A 115 8.68 5.67 -11.74
N PRO A 116 9.25 5.40 -12.93
CA PRO A 116 10.26 4.37 -13.06
C PRO A 116 11.52 4.77 -12.28
N LEU A 117 12.23 3.78 -11.74
CA LEU A 117 13.55 4.00 -11.17
C LEU A 117 14.51 4.50 -12.26
N LEU A 118 15.38 5.44 -11.89
CA LEU A 118 16.56 5.77 -12.67
C LEU A 118 17.59 4.62 -12.57
N PRO A 119 18.55 4.52 -13.52
CA PRO A 119 19.50 3.40 -13.57
C PRO A 119 20.30 3.14 -12.28
N ASP A 120 20.51 4.17 -11.47
CA ASP A 120 21.32 4.12 -10.25
C ASP A 120 20.47 4.05 -8.96
N GLU A 121 19.16 3.91 -9.08
CA GLU A 121 18.24 3.73 -7.94
C GLU A 121 18.00 2.23 -7.68
N HIS A 122 17.77 1.88 -6.41
CA HIS A 122 17.60 0.51 -5.93
C HIS A 122 16.38 0.39 -5.02
#